data_AF-A0A662W224-F1
#
_entry.id   AF-A0A662W224-F1
#
_cell.length_a   1.000
_cell.length_b   1.000
_cell.length_c   1.000
_cell.angle_alpha   90.00
_cell.angle_beta   90.00
_cell.angle_gamma   90.00
#
_symmetry.space_group_name_H-M   'P 1'
#
loop_
_entity.id
_entity.type
_entity.pdbx_description
1 polymer ?
#
loop_
_entity_poly.entity_id
_entity_poly.type
_entity_poly.pdbx_seq_one_letter_code
_entity_poly.pdbx_strand_id
1 'polypeptide(L)' 'QIFGGYGFSKEYDVERYYRDARVGTIYEGTSEIQKLIIGRRLAGKL' A
#
# COMPACT_ATOMS: atom_id res chain seq x y z
N GLN A 1 11.21 5.96 7.92
CA GLN A 1 12.43 5.36 7.34
C GLN A 1 13.46 5.19 8.44
N ILE A 2 13.66 3.97 8.96
CA ILE A 2 14.66 3.70 10.01
C ILE A 2 16.03 3.37 9.39
N PHE A 3 16.03 2.80 8.17
CA PHE A 3 17.24 2.34 7.46
C PHE A 3 18.04 3.47 6.76
N GLY A 4 17.66 4.74 6.89
CA GLY A 4 18.33 5.85 6.21
C GLY A 4 18.49 5.61 4.70
N GLY A 5 19.68 5.90 4.16
CA GLY A 5 20.02 5.65 2.76
C GLY A 5 19.99 4.17 2.35
N TYR A 6 20.15 3.24 3.29
CA TYR A 6 20.14 1.80 2.98
C TYR A 6 18.78 1.28 2.56
N GLY A 7 17.68 1.91 2.96
CA GLY A 7 16.36 1.50 2.45
C GLY A 7 16.01 2.03 1.07
N PHE A 8 16.93 2.73 0.39
CA PHE A 8 16.85 3.07 -1.03
C PHE A 8 17.96 2.38 -1.86
N SER A 9 18.97 1.82 -1.19
CA SER A 9 20.02 1.03 -1.84
C SER A 9 19.47 -0.32 -2.26
N LYS A 10 19.80 -0.76 -3.47
CA LYS A 10 19.50 -2.11 -3.97
C LYS A 10 20.35 -3.20 -3.31
N GLU A 11 21.33 -2.83 -2.51
CA GLU A 11 22.15 -3.75 -1.72
C GLU A 11 21.35 -4.42 -0.59
N TYR A 12 20.22 -3.82 -0.19
CA TYR A 12 19.37 -4.34 0.89
C TYR A 12 17.94 -4.57 0.39
N ASP A 13 17.35 -5.69 0.79
CA ASP A 13 16.03 -6.14 0.33
C ASP A 13 14.87 -5.20 0.72
N VAL A 14 15.11 -4.25 1.63
CA VAL A 14 14.12 -3.28 2.11
C VAL A 14 13.50 -2.47 0.97
N GLU A 15 14.29 -2.09 -0.04
CA GLU A 15 13.77 -1.35 -1.20
C GLU A 15 12.81 -2.21 -2.05
N ARG A 16 13.14 -3.50 -2.22
CA ARG A 16 12.30 -4.47 -2.95
C ARG A 16 10.97 -4.66 -2.23
N TYR A 17 11.00 -4.92 -0.92
CA TYR A 17 9.76 -5.08 -0.13
C TYR A 17 8.88 -3.84 -0.18
N TYR A 18 9.46 -2.65 -0.15
CA TYR A 18 8.70 -1.41 -0.29
C TYR A 18 8.03 -1.31 -1.67
N ARG A 19 8.74 -1.66 -2.76
CA ARG A 19 8.18 -1.69 -4.12
C ARG A 19 7.02 -2.69 -4.23
N ASP A 20 7.21 -3.90 -3.71
CA ASP A 20 6.20 -4.95 -3.78
C ASP A 20 4.94 -4.56 -2.99
N ALA A 21 5.10 -3.98 -1.80
CA ALA A 21 3.98 -3.49 -0.98
C ALA A 21 3.16 -2.39 -1.69
N ARG A 22 3.80 -1.55 -2.53
CA ARG A 22 3.09 -0.50 -3.29
C ARG A 22 2.15 -1.09 -4.34
N VAL A 23 2.48 -2.24 -4.94
CA VAL A 23 1.59 -2.91 -5.92
C VAL A 23 0.27 -3.32 -5.27
N GLY A 24 0.31 -3.79 -4.02
CA GLY A 24 -0.88 -4.17 -3.25
C GLY A 24 -1.86 -3.01 -2.99
N THR A 25 -1.44 -1.75 -3.18
CA THR A 25 -2.33 -0.59 -3.05
C THR A 25 -3.17 -0.29 -4.28
N ILE A 26 -2.88 -0.99 -5.39
CA ILE A 26 -3.50 -0.77 -6.71
C ILE A 26 -4.23 -2.03 -7.17
N TYR A 27 -3.61 -3.19 -7.00
CA TYR A 27 -4.17 -4.49 -7.40
C TYR A 27 -5.36 -4.89 -6.51
N GLU A 28 -6.33 -5.63 -7.06
CA GLU A 28 -7.58 -6.06 -6.37
C GLU A 28 -8.43 -4.92 -5.78
N GLY A 29 -8.32 -3.73 -6.38
CA GLY A 29 -9.02 -2.53 -5.96
C GLY A 29 -8.08 -1.56 -5.26
N THR A 30 -8.04 -0.33 -5.79
CA THR A 30 -7.18 0.72 -5.25
C THR A 30 -7.58 1.07 -3.82
N SER A 31 -6.65 1.63 -3.05
CA SER A 31 -6.94 2.09 -1.68
C SER A 31 -8.16 3.02 -1.60
N GLU A 32 -8.42 3.83 -2.64
CA GLU A 32 -9.60 4.71 -2.67
C GLU A 32 -10.92 3.94 -2.89
N ILE A 33 -10.92 2.91 -3.74
CA ILE A 33 -12.08 2.04 -3.92
C ILE A 33 -12.39 1.29 -2.63
N GLN A 34 -11.37 0.78 -1.95
CA GLN A 34 -11.54 0.10 -0.66
C GLN A 34 -12.15 1.03 0.39
N LYS A 35 -11.64 2.28 0.51
CA LYS A 35 -12.22 3.30 1.39
C LYS A 35 -13.68 3.61 1.04
N LEU A 36 -14.00 3.70 -0.25
CA LEU A 36 -15.36 3.97 -0.72
C LEU A 36 -16.32 2.81 -0.37
N ILE A 37 -15.89 1.56 -0.54
CA ILE A 37 -16.68 0.37 -0.17
C ILE A 37 -16.92 0.36 1.34
N ILE A 38 -15.87 0.56 2.14
CA ILE A 38 -15.97 0.65 3.61
C ILE A 38 -16.92 1.79 4.00
N GLY A 39 -16.76 2.97 3.39
CA GLY A 39 -17.61 4.13 3.65
C GLY A 39 -19.09 3.88 3.33
N ARG A 40 -19.40 3.20 2.24
CA ARG A 40 -20.79 2.81 1.90
C ARG A 40 -21.36 1.81 2.89
N ARG A 41 -20.57 0.83 3.33
CA ARG A 41 -20.96 -0.16 4.35
C ARG A 41 -21.22 0.49 5.70
N LEU A 42 -20.40 1.45 6.10
CA LEU A 42 -20.59 2.22 7.34
C LEU A 42 -21.82 3.16 7.26
N ALA A 43 -22.14 3.68 6.08
CA ALA A 43 -23.30 4.54 5.86
C ALA A 43 -24.63 3.78 5.68
N GLY A 44 -24.64 2.44 5.75
CA GLY A 44 -25.84 1.61 5.55
C GLY A 44 -26.40 1.66 4.13
N LYS A 45 -25.57 2.03 3.14
CA LYS A 45 -25.96 2.14 1.72
C LYS A 45 -25.65 0.87 0.91
N LEU A 46 -25.06 -0.12 1.57
CA LEU A 46 -24.69 -1.47 1.14
C LEU A 46 -24.85 -2.37 2.36
#